data_AF-A0A803LLT5-F1
#
_entry.id   AF-A0A803LLT5-F1
#
_cell.length_a   1.000
_cell.length_b   1.000
_cell.length_c   1.000
_cell.angle_alpha   90.00
_cell.angle_beta   90.00
_cell.angle_gamma   90.00
#
_symmetry.space_group_name_H-M   'P 1'
#
loop_
_entity.id
_entity.type
_entity.pdbx_description
1 polymer ?
#
loop_
_entity_poly.entity_id
_entity_poly.type
_entity_poly.pdbx_seq_one_letter_code
_entity_poly.pdbx_strand_id
1 'polypeptide(L)'
;MNLLKLAFNATKKELLDTINKFSNLHVPKDDPRAIQGLEICKELVENSVNDLERSMNSVNGIELKELDQLMENLKVWISGALTYQETCFDAFENSTSNVGQMMKNLLKTSKELISDTLSIVSMLSSLKSSFDVKRVFHHRRLMDDSKPKVASESQKLLAWINDQTRHIMKLPTTKIRPNVTVALDGSGQYKTIMEAINRVPNNNVEAFVIYIKEGVYKEHVIVDKSNTNVIFIGDGHSKTKITGNKNFVDGYQTFKTSTVDIIGDGFMAKDIGFENSAGPTKHQAMAIRLVSDFSTFYNCRFDGYQDTLYAVRSRQFYRHCTITGTIDFIFGDAMAIFQNCKMAIRKPLENQQCIVTAQGRLQSDGPGAFILQNCTINADPDYYPVKDKNRAFLGRPWKDYSRTIIMQSFIDEAIHYEGWAPWSGDFGLDTLFYVEFENRGPGAAKEKRVKWNGVKQLSSAQVQDFTISKFYVNASSWLNTTGVPHYSTMLNI
;
A
#
# COMPACT_ATOMS: atom_id res chain seq x y z
N MET A 1 -7.44 -1.11 -28.76
CA MET A 1 -6.02 -0.92 -28.36
C MET A 1 -5.48 0.47 -28.69
N ASN A 2 -5.77 1.02 -29.87
CA ASN A 2 -5.28 2.36 -30.25
C ASN A 2 -5.78 3.47 -29.30
N LEU A 3 -7.04 3.43 -28.87
CA LEU A 3 -7.58 4.40 -27.90
C LEU A 3 -6.81 4.38 -26.57
N LEU A 4 -6.53 3.20 -26.02
CA LEU A 4 -5.79 3.04 -24.78
C LEU A 4 -4.36 3.57 -24.90
N LYS A 5 -3.67 3.27 -26.02
CA LYS A 5 -2.33 3.81 -26.29
C LYS A 5 -2.33 5.34 -26.45
N LEU A 6 -3.35 5.90 -27.10
CA LEU A 6 -3.51 7.35 -27.24
C LEU A 6 -3.73 8.02 -25.89
N ALA A 7 -4.60 7.45 -25.04
CA ALA A 7 -4.83 7.93 -23.68
C ALA A 7 -3.52 7.94 -22.88
N PHE A 8 -2.80 6.81 -22.83
CA PHE A 8 -1.52 6.75 -22.13
C PHE A 8 -0.49 7.78 -22.64
N ASN A 9 -0.34 7.94 -23.96
CA ASN A 9 0.59 8.89 -24.55
C ASN A 9 0.23 10.34 -24.20
N ALA A 10 -1.07 10.68 -24.26
CA ALA A 10 -1.54 12.02 -23.90
C ALA A 10 -1.28 12.31 -22.42
N THR A 11 -1.63 11.38 -21.54
CA THR A 11 -1.40 11.50 -20.09
C THR A 11 0.08 11.63 -19.74
N LYS A 12 0.94 10.80 -20.34
CA LYS A 12 2.39 10.87 -20.14
C LYS A 12 2.95 12.21 -20.60
N LYS A 13 2.54 12.68 -21.78
CA LYS A 13 3.00 13.97 -22.32
C LYS A 13 2.63 15.12 -21.37
N GLU A 14 1.38 15.17 -20.91
CA GLU A 14 0.92 16.22 -19.99
C GLU A 14 1.72 16.22 -18.68
N LEU A 15 2.04 15.04 -18.14
CA LEU A 15 2.88 14.92 -16.96
C LEU A 15 4.30 15.44 -17.17
N LEU A 16 4.94 15.06 -18.28
CA LEU A 16 6.27 15.56 -18.63
C LEU A 16 6.28 17.08 -18.83
N ASP A 17 5.27 17.62 -19.51
CA ASP A 17 5.08 19.05 -19.67
C ASP A 17 4.88 19.76 -18.32
N THR A 18 4.21 19.10 -17.36
CA THR A 18 4.02 19.61 -16.00
C THR A 18 5.32 19.59 -15.18
N ILE A 19 6.12 18.53 -15.27
CA ILE A 19 7.46 18.46 -14.64
C ILE A 19 8.32 19.65 -15.11
N ASN A 20 8.32 19.95 -16.41
CA ASN A 20 9.07 21.08 -16.95
C ASN A 20 8.63 22.44 -16.37
N LYS A 21 7.33 22.59 -16.05
CA LYS A 21 6.81 23.80 -15.40
C LYS A 21 7.26 23.93 -13.94
N PHE A 22 7.54 22.82 -13.24
CA PHE A 22 7.97 22.86 -11.84
C PHE A 22 9.29 23.61 -11.62
N SER A 23 10.21 23.57 -12.59
CA SER A 23 11.48 24.29 -12.51
C SER A 23 11.33 25.81 -12.54
N ASN A 24 10.20 26.32 -13.03
CA ASN A 24 9.90 27.75 -13.14
C ASN A 24 9.01 28.26 -12.00
N LEU A 25 8.58 27.39 -11.07
CA LEU A 25 7.79 27.81 -9.92
C LEU A 25 8.65 28.54 -8.91
N HIS A 26 8.28 29.80 -8.64
CA HIS A 26 8.85 30.54 -7.52
C HIS A 26 8.20 30.06 -6.21
N VAL A 27 8.99 29.42 -5.36
CA VAL A 27 8.56 29.05 -4.00
C VAL A 27 9.14 30.08 -3.03
N PRO A 28 8.30 30.75 -2.22
CA PRO A 28 8.77 31.67 -1.19
C PRO A 28 9.74 30.98 -0.23
N LYS A 29 10.89 31.62 0.05
CA LYS A 29 11.94 31.03 0.91
C LYS A 29 11.52 30.93 2.38
N ASP A 30 10.54 31.72 2.78
CA ASP A 30 9.93 31.77 4.11
C ASP A 30 8.85 30.70 4.32
N ASP A 31 8.55 29.87 3.31
CA ASP A 31 7.65 28.72 3.41
C ASP A 31 8.43 27.39 3.21
N PRO A 32 9.14 26.90 4.25
CA PRO A 32 9.90 25.65 4.16
C PRO A 32 9.00 24.43 3.91
N ARG A 33 7.71 24.51 4.23
CA ARG A 33 6.74 23.44 3.92
C ARG A 33 6.47 23.40 2.43
N ALA A 34 6.22 24.53 1.77
CA ALA A 34 6.06 24.56 0.31
C ALA A 34 7.31 24.11 -0.45
N ILE A 35 8.52 24.39 0.06
CA ILE A 35 9.78 23.92 -0.54
C ILE A 35 9.84 22.38 -0.51
N GLN A 36 9.66 21.78 0.67
CA GLN A 36 9.63 20.32 0.79
C GLN A 36 8.49 19.70 -0.04
N GLY A 37 7.34 20.37 -0.11
CA GLY A 37 6.17 19.89 -0.86
C GLY A 37 6.44 19.83 -2.35
N LEU A 38 7.17 20.83 -2.89
CA LEU A 38 7.59 20.84 -4.29
C LEU A 38 8.58 19.70 -4.60
N GLU A 39 9.53 19.42 -3.70
CA GLU A 39 10.47 18.31 -3.86
C GLU A 39 9.77 16.96 -3.85
N ILE A 40 8.84 16.75 -2.91
CA ILE A 40 8.00 15.57 -2.84
C ILE A 40 7.15 15.43 -4.09
N CYS A 41 6.55 16.52 -4.57
CA CYS A 41 5.71 16.48 -5.75
C CYS A 41 6.51 16.12 -7.02
N LYS A 42 7.74 16.64 -7.17
CA LYS A 42 8.64 16.25 -8.27
C LYS A 42 8.88 14.73 -8.28
N GLU A 43 9.27 14.17 -7.14
CA GLU A 43 9.50 12.73 -6.97
C GLU A 43 8.24 11.92 -7.32
N LEU A 44 7.09 12.34 -6.81
CA LEU A 44 5.81 11.65 -7.00
C LEU A 44 5.34 11.68 -8.45
N VAL A 45 5.48 12.81 -9.14
CA VAL A 45 5.08 12.95 -10.54
C VAL A 45 6.00 12.14 -11.46
N GLU A 46 7.30 12.08 -11.19
CA GLU A 46 8.23 11.18 -11.89
C GLU A 46 7.84 9.70 -11.68
N ASN A 47 7.43 9.33 -10.47
CA ASN A 47 6.90 7.99 -10.19
C ASN A 47 5.59 7.70 -10.95
N SER A 48 4.69 8.68 -11.10
CA SER A 48 3.49 8.54 -11.95
C SER A 48 3.84 8.29 -13.42
N VAL A 49 4.83 9.01 -13.97
CA VAL A 49 5.29 8.78 -15.35
C VAL A 49 5.82 7.36 -15.53
N ASN A 50 6.62 6.89 -14.58
CA ASN A 50 7.19 5.55 -14.59
C ASN A 50 6.11 4.45 -14.61
N ASP A 51 5.03 4.60 -13.84
CA ASP A 51 3.93 3.63 -13.84
C ASP A 51 3.11 3.64 -15.14
N LEU A 52 2.94 4.81 -15.76
CA LEU A 52 2.30 4.91 -17.07
C LEU A 52 3.16 4.25 -18.15
N GLU A 53 4.48 4.46 -18.14
CA GLU A 53 5.40 3.77 -19.05
C GLU A 53 5.37 2.26 -18.86
N ARG A 54 5.42 1.78 -17.61
CA ARG A 54 5.27 0.36 -17.26
C ARG A 54 3.96 -0.22 -17.80
N SER A 55 2.86 0.53 -17.63
CA SER A 55 1.53 0.17 -18.14
C SER A 55 1.53 0.06 -19.66
N MET A 56 2.08 1.04 -20.37
CA MET A 56 2.17 1.05 -21.83
C MET A 56 3.01 -0.10 -22.38
N ASN A 57 4.17 -0.38 -21.78
CA ASN A 57 5.08 -1.43 -22.21
C ASN A 57 4.43 -2.81 -22.07
N SER A 58 3.60 -3.00 -21.05
CA SER A 58 2.84 -4.24 -20.81
C SER A 58 1.73 -4.49 -21.83
N VAL A 59 1.27 -3.46 -22.54
CA VAL A 59 0.22 -3.57 -23.56
C VAL A 59 0.77 -4.03 -24.93
N ASN A 60 2.08 -4.01 -25.13
CA ASN A 60 2.72 -4.46 -26.38
C ASN A 60 3.02 -5.98 -26.33
N GLY A 61 2.53 -6.75 -27.30
CA GLY A 61 2.88 -8.18 -27.46
C GLY A 61 1.95 -9.21 -26.81
N ILE A 62 0.66 -8.88 -26.62
CA ILE A 62 -0.26 -9.67 -25.80
C ILE A 62 -0.72 -10.98 -26.47
N GLU A 63 -0.61 -12.10 -25.73
CA GLU A 63 -1.42 -13.30 -25.92
C GLU A 63 -2.72 -13.23 -25.12
N LEU A 64 -3.84 -13.67 -25.70
CA LEU A 64 -5.19 -13.61 -25.10
C LEU A 64 -5.32 -14.28 -23.72
N LYS A 65 -4.42 -15.19 -23.36
CA LYS A 65 -4.46 -15.95 -22.10
C LYS A 65 -4.05 -15.13 -20.87
N GLU A 66 -3.38 -13.99 -21.04
CA GLU A 66 -2.88 -13.16 -19.92
C GLU A 66 -3.73 -11.89 -19.68
N LEU A 67 -4.90 -11.79 -20.32
CA LEU A 67 -5.67 -10.54 -20.36
C LEU A 67 -6.18 -10.08 -18.98
N ASP A 68 -6.63 -10.99 -18.11
CA ASP A 68 -7.14 -10.60 -16.77
C ASP A 68 -6.01 -10.07 -15.89
N GLN A 69 -4.86 -10.74 -15.92
CA GLN A 69 -3.67 -10.28 -15.20
C GLN A 69 -3.22 -8.91 -15.70
N LEU A 70 -3.21 -8.73 -17.02
CA LEU A 70 -2.86 -7.45 -17.62
C LEU A 70 -3.84 -6.36 -17.18
N MET A 71 -5.14 -6.60 -17.25
CA MET A 71 -6.14 -5.59 -16.85
C MET A 71 -6.02 -5.22 -15.37
N GLU A 72 -5.80 -6.19 -14.47
CA GLU A 72 -5.53 -5.89 -13.07
C GLU A 72 -4.25 -5.07 -12.91
N ASN A 73 -3.14 -5.50 -13.52
CA ASN A 73 -1.88 -4.77 -13.46
C ASN A 73 -2.03 -3.32 -13.91
N LEU A 74 -2.72 -3.08 -15.04
CA LEU A 74 -3.00 -1.73 -15.53
C LEU A 74 -3.83 -0.92 -14.54
N LYS A 75 -4.90 -1.50 -13.96
CA LYS A 75 -5.70 -0.81 -12.94
C LYS A 75 -4.86 -0.41 -11.74
N VAL A 76 -4.02 -1.32 -11.24
CA VAL A 76 -3.16 -1.10 -10.07
C VAL A 76 -2.16 0.03 -10.34
N TRP A 77 -1.43 -0.03 -11.45
CA TRP A 77 -0.38 0.95 -11.73
C TRP A 77 -0.93 2.34 -12.08
N ILE A 78 -2.04 2.41 -12.83
CA ILE A 78 -2.69 3.70 -13.15
C ILE A 78 -3.33 4.31 -11.89
N SER A 79 -4.01 3.50 -11.06
CA SER A 79 -4.54 3.98 -9.78
C SER A 79 -3.43 4.48 -8.86
N GLY A 80 -2.29 3.81 -8.85
CA GLY A 80 -1.14 4.27 -8.08
C GLY A 80 -0.51 5.55 -8.64
N ALA A 81 -0.50 5.75 -9.96
CA ALA A 81 -0.11 7.03 -10.57
C ALA A 81 -1.04 8.18 -10.15
N LEU A 82 -2.34 7.91 -9.99
CA LEU A 82 -3.31 8.85 -9.45
C LEU A 82 -3.07 9.14 -7.95
N THR A 83 -2.75 8.09 -7.18
CA THR A 83 -2.43 8.19 -5.75
C THR A 83 -1.23 9.09 -5.50
N TYR A 84 -0.20 9.02 -6.34
CA TYR A 84 0.96 9.92 -6.23
C TYR A 84 0.63 11.39 -6.46
N GLN A 85 -0.26 11.69 -7.41
CA GLN A 85 -0.68 13.08 -7.60
C GLN A 85 -1.46 13.62 -6.41
N GLU A 86 -2.33 12.79 -5.83
CA GLU A 86 -3.03 13.18 -4.60
C GLU A 86 -2.05 13.36 -3.43
N THR A 87 -1.09 12.44 -3.28
CA THR A 87 -0.05 12.55 -2.25
C THR A 87 0.81 13.81 -2.45
N CYS A 88 1.03 14.24 -3.70
CA CYS A 88 1.66 15.51 -4.00
C CYS A 88 0.80 16.68 -3.48
N PHE A 89 -0.52 16.64 -3.59
CA PHE A 89 -1.38 17.69 -3.03
C PHE A 89 -1.37 17.71 -1.51
N ASP A 90 -1.39 16.54 -0.89
CA ASP A 90 -1.34 16.39 0.56
C ASP A 90 0.00 16.90 1.12
N ALA A 91 1.08 16.85 0.34
CA ALA A 91 2.38 17.44 0.69
C ALA A 91 2.36 18.98 0.84
N PHE A 92 1.31 19.67 0.40
CA PHE A 92 1.15 21.11 0.62
C PHE A 92 0.19 21.44 1.77
N GLU A 93 -0.37 20.45 2.45
CA GLU A 93 -1.15 20.69 3.67
C GLU A 93 -0.29 21.42 4.71
N ASN A 94 -0.85 22.47 5.30
CA ASN A 94 -0.18 23.36 6.26
C ASN A 94 0.94 24.24 5.67
N SER A 95 1.10 24.31 4.35
CA SER A 95 1.88 25.40 3.73
C SER A 95 1.14 26.73 3.87
N THR A 96 1.88 27.84 3.99
CA THR A 96 1.31 29.18 4.20
C THR A 96 1.20 29.98 2.91
N SER A 97 1.93 29.58 1.87
CA SER A 97 1.90 30.18 0.54
C SER A 97 0.80 29.61 -0.36
N ASN A 98 0.59 30.23 -1.51
CA ASN A 98 -0.36 29.76 -2.53
C ASN A 98 0.22 28.65 -3.44
N VAL A 99 1.44 28.17 -3.19
CA VAL A 99 2.13 27.18 -4.03
C VAL A 99 1.33 25.88 -4.11
N GLY A 100 0.70 25.44 -3.01
CA GLY A 100 -0.16 24.26 -3.02
C GLY A 100 -1.35 24.38 -3.97
N GLN A 101 -1.98 25.56 -4.03
CA GLN A 101 -3.08 25.81 -4.98
C GLN A 101 -2.57 25.90 -6.43
N MET A 102 -1.40 26.51 -6.65
CA MET A 102 -0.75 26.50 -7.96
C MET A 102 -0.46 25.07 -8.42
N MET A 103 0.03 24.22 -7.52
CA MET A 103 0.32 22.82 -7.80
C MET A 103 -0.93 22.03 -8.17
N LYS A 104 -2.03 22.23 -7.41
CA LYS A 104 -3.35 21.66 -7.74
C LYS A 104 -3.81 22.07 -9.14
N ASN A 105 -3.65 23.35 -9.49
CA ASN A 105 -4.04 23.85 -10.81
C ASN A 105 -3.16 23.28 -11.93
N LEU A 106 -1.85 23.16 -11.72
CA LEU A 106 -0.91 22.62 -12.69
C LEU A 106 -1.15 21.14 -12.99
N LEU A 107 -1.44 20.33 -11.96
CA LEU A 107 -1.65 18.90 -12.11
C LEU A 107 -3.10 18.53 -12.45
N LYS A 108 -4.05 19.47 -12.38
CA LYS A 108 -5.48 19.21 -12.60
C LYS A 108 -5.76 18.40 -13.87
N THR A 109 -5.27 18.88 -15.02
CA THR A 109 -5.48 18.19 -16.31
C THR A 109 -4.84 16.80 -16.31
N SER A 110 -3.64 16.67 -15.78
CA SER A 110 -2.98 15.37 -15.71
C SER A 110 -3.73 14.37 -14.81
N LYS A 111 -4.34 14.85 -13.71
CA LYS A 111 -5.15 14.04 -12.80
C LYS A 111 -6.41 13.53 -13.48
N GLU A 112 -7.12 14.41 -14.19
CA GLU A 112 -8.30 14.09 -14.98
C GLU A 112 -7.96 13.06 -16.06
N LEU A 113 -6.84 13.22 -16.78
CA LEU A 113 -6.40 12.26 -17.80
C LEU A 113 -6.05 10.88 -17.23
N ILE A 114 -5.38 10.81 -16.06
CA ILE A 114 -5.12 9.52 -15.39
C ILE A 114 -6.43 8.88 -14.95
N SER A 115 -7.34 9.67 -14.36
CA SER A 115 -8.67 9.23 -13.93
C SER A 115 -9.45 8.61 -15.10
N ASP A 116 -9.55 9.31 -16.22
CA ASP A 116 -10.21 8.85 -17.44
C ASP A 116 -9.55 7.57 -17.99
N THR A 117 -8.22 7.51 -17.98
CA THR A 117 -7.47 6.32 -18.43
C THR A 117 -7.82 5.10 -17.57
N LEU A 118 -7.91 5.27 -16.25
CA LEU A 118 -8.31 4.19 -15.34
C LEU A 118 -9.75 3.74 -15.60
N SER A 119 -10.68 4.67 -15.86
CA SER A 119 -12.06 4.33 -16.22
C SER A 119 -12.17 3.59 -17.55
N ILE A 120 -11.38 3.97 -18.56
CA ILE A 120 -11.31 3.22 -19.83
C ILE A 120 -10.84 1.79 -19.59
N VAL A 121 -9.78 1.59 -18.79
CA VAL A 121 -9.27 0.24 -18.46
C VAL A 121 -10.32 -0.56 -17.69
N SER A 122 -11.04 0.08 -16.77
CA SER A 122 -12.10 -0.55 -15.99
C SER A 122 -13.29 -0.98 -16.85
N MET A 123 -13.73 -0.15 -17.79
CA MET A 123 -14.77 -0.51 -18.75
C MET A 123 -14.33 -1.65 -19.68
N LEU A 124 -13.09 -1.64 -20.17
CA LEU A 124 -12.56 -2.73 -21.00
C LEU A 124 -12.53 -4.06 -20.23
N SER A 125 -12.18 -4.02 -18.94
CA SER A 125 -12.19 -5.18 -18.05
C SER A 125 -13.61 -5.73 -17.83
N SER A 126 -14.64 -4.88 -17.73
CA SER A 126 -16.03 -5.33 -17.55
C SER A 126 -16.69 -5.81 -18.84
N LEU A 127 -16.35 -5.24 -20.01
CA LEU A 127 -16.93 -5.65 -21.30
C LEU A 127 -16.55 -7.09 -21.71
N LYS A 128 -15.46 -7.64 -21.14
CA LYS A 128 -15.04 -9.03 -21.36
C LYS A 128 -16.10 -10.05 -20.98
N SER A 129 -16.92 -9.81 -19.95
CA SER A 129 -18.01 -10.72 -19.59
C SER A 129 -19.18 -10.68 -20.57
N SER A 130 -19.23 -9.69 -21.47
CA SER A 130 -20.36 -9.45 -22.39
C SER A 130 -20.03 -9.61 -23.88
N PHE A 131 -18.76 -9.64 -24.30
CA PHE A 131 -18.36 -9.71 -25.71
C PHE A 131 -17.30 -10.79 -25.96
N ASP A 132 -17.42 -11.52 -27.08
CA ASP A 132 -16.38 -12.45 -27.55
C ASP A 132 -15.16 -11.66 -28.05
N VAL A 133 -14.29 -11.33 -27.09
CA VAL A 133 -13.07 -10.52 -27.21
C VAL A 133 -12.11 -11.04 -28.31
N LYS A 134 -12.30 -12.27 -28.79
CA LYS A 134 -11.53 -12.87 -29.91
C LYS A 134 -11.49 -11.98 -31.15
N ARG A 135 -12.57 -11.28 -31.50
CA ARG A 135 -12.61 -10.44 -32.73
C ARG A 135 -11.84 -9.12 -32.62
N VAL A 136 -11.73 -8.53 -31.42
CA VAL A 136 -11.09 -7.20 -31.24
C VAL A 136 -9.56 -7.30 -31.18
N PHE A 137 -9.04 -8.44 -30.74
CA PHE A 137 -7.60 -8.69 -30.61
C PHE A 137 -6.98 -9.39 -31.83
N HIS A 138 -7.76 -9.67 -32.88
CA HIS A 138 -7.22 -10.08 -34.18
C HIS A 138 -6.68 -8.86 -34.94
N HIS A 139 -5.41 -8.54 -34.73
CA HIS A 139 -4.60 -8.06 -35.84
C HIS A 139 -4.05 -9.27 -36.58
N ARG A 140 -4.35 -9.34 -37.89
CA ARG A 140 -3.76 -10.32 -38.81
C ARG A 140 -2.24 -10.27 -38.64
N ARG A 141 -1.62 -11.38 -38.24
CA ARG A 141 -0.18 -11.58 -38.33
C ARG A 141 0.22 -11.52 -39.80
N LEU A 142 0.97 -10.50 -40.20
CA LEU A 142 1.97 -10.67 -41.24
C LEU A 142 3.11 -11.46 -40.60
N MET A 143 3.52 -12.56 -41.24
CA MET A 143 4.65 -13.38 -40.84
C MET A 143 5.91 -12.50 -40.80
N ASP A 144 6.40 -12.19 -39.60
CA ASP A 144 7.77 -11.71 -39.38
C ASP A 144 8.47 -12.81 -38.59
N ASP A 145 9.22 -13.62 -39.32
CA ASP A 145 10.02 -14.72 -38.80
C ASP A 145 11.31 -14.13 -38.18
N SER A 146 11.77 -14.71 -37.07
CA SER A 146 13.08 -14.45 -36.43
C SER A 146 13.27 -13.17 -35.58
N LYS A 147 12.44 -12.96 -34.54
CA LYS A 147 12.89 -12.22 -33.34
C LYS A 147 12.68 -13.04 -32.06
N PRO A 148 13.64 -13.05 -31.12
CA PRO A 148 13.51 -13.78 -29.87
C PRO A 148 12.27 -13.29 -29.11
N LYS A 149 11.50 -14.23 -28.53
CA LYS A 149 10.35 -13.92 -27.67
C LYS A 149 10.85 -13.13 -26.45
N VAL A 150 10.75 -11.80 -26.50
CA VAL A 150 10.99 -10.93 -25.34
C VAL A 150 9.90 -11.24 -24.33
N ALA A 151 10.27 -11.69 -23.13
CA ALA A 151 9.33 -11.95 -22.05
C ALA A 151 8.48 -10.69 -21.76
N SER A 152 7.17 -10.88 -21.57
CA SER A 152 6.28 -9.76 -21.25
C SER A 152 6.69 -9.11 -19.92
N GLU A 153 6.40 -7.83 -19.72
CA GLU A 153 6.76 -7.14 -18.47
C GLU A 153 6.13 -7.84 -17.24
N SER A 154 4.91 -8.37 -17.39
CA SER A 154 4.26 -9.22 -16.40
C SER A 154 5.04 -10.51 -16.11
N GLN A 155 5.65 -11.13 -17.12
CA GLN A 155 6.49 -12.32 -16.95
C GLN A 155 7.82 -11.97 -16.26
N LYS A 156 8.43 -10.82 -16.56
CA LYS A 156 9.64 -10.34 -15.86
C LYS A 156 9.38 -10.07 -14.38
N LEU A 157 8.23 -9.49 -14.05
CA LEU A 157 7.82 -9.19 -12.66
C LEU A 157 7.60 -10.44 -11.80
N LEU A 158 7.37 -11.59 -12.43
CA LEU A 158 7.21 -12.88 -11.74
C LEU A 158 8.41 -13.81 -11.98
N ALA A 159 9.39 -13.40 -12.78
CA ALA A 159 10.57 -14.21 -13.13
C ALA A 159 11.47 -14.52 -11.93
N TRP A 160 11.35 -13.76 -10.84
CA TRP A 160 12.08 -13.98 -9.60
C TRP A 160 11.64 -15.19 -8.79
N ILE A 161 10.49 -15.76 -9.16
CA ILE A 161 9.96 -16.98 -8.58
C ILE A 161 10.70 -18.16 -9.22
N ASN A 162 11.95 -18.34 -8.80
CA ASN A 162 12.75 -19.52 -9.08
C ASN A 162 12.57 -20.58 -7.98
N ASP A 163 13.08 -21.80 -8.19
CA ASP A 163 12.92 -22.90 -7.23
C ASP A 163 13.57 -22.63 -5.85
N GLN A 164 14.50 -21.69 -5.73
CA GLN A 164 15.18 -21.35 -4.47
C GLN A 164 14.39 -20.38 -3.59
N THR A 165 13.49 -19.60 -4.17
CA THR A 165 12.66 -18.59 -3.47
C THR A 165 11.28 -19.11 -3.13
N ARG A 166 10.84 -20.16 -3.84
CA ARG A 166 9.58 -20.83 -3.58
C ARG A 166 9.53 -21.30 -2.13
N HIS A 167 8.55 -20.80 -1.40
CA HIS A 167 8.24 -21.15 -0.02
C HIS A 167 9.27 -20.71 1.03
N ILE A 168 10.13 -19.73 0.73
CA ILE A 168 11.11 -19.22 1.69
C ILE A 168 10.48 -18.79 3.02
N MET A 169 9.25 -18.27 2.99
CA MET A 169 8.54 -17.83 4.18
C MET A 169 8.02 -18.97 5.07
N LYS A 170 7.93 -20.20 4.56
CA LYS A 170 7.63 -21.40 5.38
C LYS A 170 8.84 -21.94 6.11
N LEU A 171 10.04 -21.61 5.64
CA LEU A 171 11.25 -22.19 6.18
C LEU A 171 11.55 -21.60 7.57
N PRO A 172 12.02 -22.42 8.52
CA PRO A 172 12.60 -21.89 9.74
C PRO A 172 13.85 -21.07 9.37
N THR A 173 14.11 -19.99 10.09
CA THR A 173 15.23 -19.06 9.80
C THR A 173 16.57 -19.79 9.68
N THR A 174 16.79 -20.86 10.46
CA THR A 174 18.01 -21.69 10.41
C THR A 174 18.24 -22.44 9.10
N LYS A 175 17.21 -22.62 8.26
CA LYS A 175 17.29 -23.28 6.95
C LYS A 175 17.37 -22.30 5.78
N ILE A 176 17.23 -21.00 6.04
CA ILE A 176 17.33 -19.96 5.03
C ILE A 176 18.82 -19.64 4.84
N ARG A 177 19.31 -19.67 3.59
CA ARG A 177 20.67 -19.24 3.25
C ARG A 177 20.64 -17.76 2.86
N PRO A 178 21.18 -16.85 3.69
CA PRO A 178 21.20 -15.44 3.35
C PRO A 178 22.25 -15.11 2.30
N ASN A 179 21.98 -14.11 1.46
CA ASN A 179 23.00 -13.50 0.60
C ASN A 179 23.95 -12.63 1.43
N VAL A 180 23.37 -11.89 2.40
CA VAL A 180 24.10 -11.04 3.33
C VAL A 180 23.51 -11.12 4.73
N THR A 181 24.38 -11.02 5.75
CA THR A 181 23.99 -10.98 7.17
C THR A 181 24.39 -9.65 7.78
N VAL A 182 23.45 -9.04 8.49
CA VAL A 182 23.65 -7.82 9.30
C VAL A 182 23.63 -8.21 10.78
N ALA A 183 24.63 -7.74 11.53
CA ALA A 183 24.67 -7.95 12.98
C ALA A 183 25.43 -6.83 13.71
N LEU A 184 24.80 -6.26 14.73
CA LEU A 184 25.39 -5.18 15.54
C LEU A 184 26.64 -5.61 16.31
N ASP A 185 26.71 -6.89 16.71
CA ASP A 185 27.84 -7.48 17.44
C ASP A 185 29.08 -7.76 16.56
N GLY A 186 28.99 -7.51 15.25
CA GLY A 186 30.07 -7.76 14.30
C GLY A 186 30.18 -9.22 13.82
N SER A 187 29.25 -10.10 14.19
CA SER A 187 29.20 -11.50 13.72
C SER A 187 28.59 -11.65 12.31
N GLY A 188 28.14 -10.55 11.70
CA GLY A 188 27.62 -10.47 10.33
C GLY A 188 28.64 -9.84 9.38
N GLN A 189 28.28 -9.76 8.10
CA GLN A 189 29.09 -9.08 7.08
C GLN A 189 29.01 -7.55 7.17
N TYR A 190 27.87 -7.04 7.65
CA TYR A 190 27.63 -5.61 7.83
C TYR A 190 27.09 -5.32 9.23
N LYS A 191 27.28 -4.08 9.68
CA LYS A 191 26.71 -3.60 10.94
C LYS A 191 25.40 -2.84 10.73
N THR A 192 25.22 -2.29 9.53
CA THR A 192 24.02 -1.53 9.17
C THR A 192 23.21 -2.21 8.07
N ILE A 193 21.92 -1.91 8.02
CA ILE A 193 21.00 -2.49 7.04
C ILE A 193 21.21 -1.82 5.68
N MET A 194 21.49 -0.51 5.64
CA MET A 194 21.77 0.20 4.39
C MET A 194 23.02 -0.31 3.67
N GLU A 195 24.09 -0.68 4.39
CA GLU A 195 25.27 -1.31 3.78
C GLU A 195 24.92 -2.64 3.09
N ALA A 196 24.01 -3.41 3.69
CA ALA A 196 23.56 -4.67 3.11
C ALA A 196 22.67 -4.45 1.87
N ILE A 197 21.80 -3.43 1.88
CA ILE A 197 20.97 -3.06 0.72
C ILE A 197 21.83 -2.61 -0.46
N ASN A 198 22.92 -1.88 -0.21
CA ASN A 198 23.87 -1.47 -1.27
C ASN A 198 24.54 -2.65 -2.00
N ARG A 199 24.33 -3.89 -1.54
CA ARG A 199 24.80 -5.12 -2.21
C ARG A 199 23.75 -5.78 -3.09
N VAL A 200 22.50 -5.33 -3.04
CA VAL A 200 21.43 -5.82 -3.90
C VAL A 200 21.76 -5.41 -5.35
N PRO A 201 21.83 -6.35 -6.31
CA PRO A 201 22.00 -5.99 -7.71
C PRO A 201 20.86 -5.08 -8.20
N ASN A 202 21.18 -4.13 -9.08
CA ASN A 202 20.15 -3.25 -9.64
C ASN A 202 19.15 -4.04 -10.50
N ASN A 203 17.86 -3.81 -10.28
CA ASN A 203 16.74 -4.53 -10.89
C ASN A 203 16.90 -6.05 -10.74
N ASN A 204 17.31 -6.48 -9.54
CA ASN A 204 17.57 -7.88 -9.26
C ASN A 204 16.36 -8.74 -9.60
N VAL A 205 16.57 -9.72 -10.49
CA VAL A 205 15.53 -10.65 -10.90
C VAL A 205 15.48 -11.89 -10.01
N GLU A 206 16.38 -12.07 -9.05
CA GLU A 206 16.35 -13.18 -8.10
C GLU A 206 16.01 -12.65 -6.69
N ALA A 207 15.65 -13.50 -5.72
CA ALA A 207 15.54 -12.99 -4.36
C ALA A 207 16.91 -12.64 -3.78
N PHE A 208 16.96 -11.52 -3.06
CA PHE A 208 18.12 -11.14 -2.27
C PHE A 208 17.78 -11.15 -0.78
N VAL A 209 18.23 -12.18 -0.07
CA VAL A 209 17.95 -12.40 1.34
C VAL A 209 18.96 -11.66 2.20
N ILE A 210 18.45 -10.68 2.95
CA ILE A 210 19.16 -9.97 4.02
C ILE A 210 18.69 -10.53 5.35
N TYR A 211 19.58 -11.28 6.02
CA TYR A 211 19.32 -11.77 7.38
C TYR A 211 19.83 -10.74 8.39
N ILE A 212 18.93 -10.28 9.26
CA ILE A 212 19.17 -9.20 10.21
C ILE A 212 19.05 -9.79 11.61
N LYS A 213 20.19 -10.01 12.26
CA LYS A 213 20.23 -10.61 13.60
C LYS A 213 19.54 -9.75 14.64
N GLU A 214 19.19 -10.35 15.78
CA GLU A 214 18.58 -9.65 16.91
C GLU A 214 19.32 -8.35 17.27
N GLY A 215 18.55 -7.32 17.62
CA GLY A 215 19.08 -5.99 17.85
C GLY A 215 18.08 -4.88 17.54
N VAL A 216 18.39 -3.69 18.02
CA VAL A 216 17.65 -2.46 17.74
C VAL A 216 18.50 -1.59 16.80
N TYR A 217 18.12 -1.59 15.53
CA TYR A 217 18.81 -0.88 14.46
C TYR A 217 18.21 0.53 14.32
N LYS A 218 18.96 1.53 14.80
CA LYS A 218 18.57 2.95 14.74
C LYS A 218 18.96 3.53 13.38
N GLU A 219 18.17 3.23 12.36
CA GLU A 219 18.47 3.56 10.96
C GLU A 219 17.22 3.99 10.22
N HIS A 220 17.38 4.91 9.26
CA HIS A 220 16.38 5.15 8.23
C HIS A 220 16.74 4.32 7.00
N VAL A 221 15.86 3.40 6.63
CA VAL A 221 16.12 2.40 5.59
C VAL A 221 15.29 2.70 4.36
N ILE A 222 15.91 2.66 3.18
CA ILE A 222 15.22 2.81 1.89
C ILE A 222 15.58 1.61 1.02
N VAL A 223 14.58 0.81 0.66
CA VAL A 223 14.66 -0.20 -0.40
C VAL A 223 14.12 0.48 -1.66
N ASP A 224 15.04 1.01 -2.47
CA ASP A 224 14.68 1.85 -3.60
C ASP A 224 14.01 1.05 -4.73
N LYS A 225 13.54 1.74 -5.77
CA LYS A 225 12.88 1.12 -6.91
C LYS A 225 13.75 0.09 -7.64
N SER A 226 15.08 0.27 -7.64
CA SER A 226 16.03 -0.63 -8.27
C SER A 226 16.33 -1.86 -7.42
N ASN A 227 16.08 -1.81 -6.11
CA ASN A 227 16.23 -2.94 -5.20
C ASN A 227 14.98 -3.85 -5.22
N THR A 228 14.78 -4.57 -6.33
CA THR A 228 13.66 -5.53 -6.46
C THR A 228 13.95 -6.86 -5.75
N ASN A 229 12.89 -7.54 -5.31
CA ASN A 229 12.93 -8.89 -4.74
C ASN A 229 13.80 -9.03 -3.48
N VAL A 230 13.87 -7.98 -2.67
CA VAL A 230 14.60 -7.98 -1.40
C VAL A 230 13.76 -8.66 -0.32
N ILE A 231 14.41 -9.54 0.45
CA ILE A 231 13.78 -10.28 1.55
C ILE A 231 14.50 -9.96 2.85
N PHE A 232 13.79 -9.36 3.81
CA PHE A 232 14.29 -9.19 5.17
C PHE A 232 13.84 -10.34 6.06
N ILE A 233 14.79 -11.00 6.71
CA ILE A 233 14.52 -12.03 7.72
C ILE A 233 15.15 -11.59 9.04
N GLY A 234 14.36 -11.51 10.10
CA GLY A 234 14.87 -11.25 11.45
C GLY A 234 14.94 -12.50 12.33
N ASP A 235 15.40 -12.33 13.57
CA ASP A 235 15.43 -13.37 14.62
C ASP A 235 14.12 -13.46 15.42
N GLY A 236 13.13 -12.64 15.07
CA GLY A 236 11.84 -12.55 15.74
C GLY A 236 11.33 -11.11 15.73
N HIS A 237 10.03 -10.95 15.51
CA HIS A 237 9.40 -9.62 15.38
C HIS A 237 9.51 -8.73 16.63
N SER A 238 9.88 -9.30 17.78
CA SER A 238 10.17 -8.58 19.02
C SER A 238 11.67 -8.48 19.35
N LYS A 239 12.53 -9.18 18.61
CA LYS A 239 13.98 -9.27 18.84
C LYS A 239 14.79 -8.44 17.84
N THR A 240 14.39 -8.47 16.57
CA THR A 240 14.99 -7.64 15.51
C THR A 240 14.06 -6.47 15.22
N LYS A 241 14.52 -5.24 15.43
CA LYS A 241 13.71 -4.03 15.23
C LYS A 241 14.49 -2.93 14.51
N ILE A 242 13.90 -2.35 13.47
CA ILE A 242 14.37 -1.12 12.82
C ILE A 242 13.58 0.06 13.40
N THR A 243 14.26 1.08 13.91
CA THR A 243 13.62 2.19 14.60
C THR A 243 14.17 3.56 14.17
N GLY A 244 13.26 4.51 14.03
CA GLY A 244 13.53 5.93 13.75
C GLY A 244 12.56 6.81 14.52
N ASN A 245 12.65 8.13 14.34
CA ASN A 245 11.83 9.10 15.09
C ASN A 245 11.53 10.41 14.32
N LYS A 246 11.70 10.42 12.99
CA LYS A 246 11.27 11.56 12.16
C LYS A 246 9.76 11.74 12.30
N ASN A 247 9.33 12.99 12.37
CA ASN A 247 7.94 13.34 12.66
C ASN A 247 7.57 14.73 12.15
N PHE A 248 6.26 14.99 12.08
CA PHE A 248 5.74 16.24 11.55
C PHE A 248 6.11 17.47 12.38
N VAL A 249 6.02 17.38 13.71
CA VAL A 249 6.27 18.51 14.63
C VAL A 249 7.70 19.04 14.51
N ASP A 250 8.67 18.15 14.31
CA ASP A 250 10.09 18.50 14.19
C ASP A 250 10.48 18.99 12.77
N GLY A 251 9.49 19.29 11.91
CA GLY A 251 9.69 20.00 10.64
C GLY A 251 9.73 19.11 9.40
N TYR A 252 9.62 17.79 9.53
CA TYR A 252 9.49 16.89 8.39
C TYR A 252 8.07 16.93 7.84
N GLN A 253 7.91 16.92 6.52
CA GLN A 253 6.60 16.57 5.96
C GLN A 253 6.23 15.13 6.26
N THR A 254 4.94 14.84 6.43
CA THR A 254 4.43 13.48 6.70
C THR A 254 5.10 12.46 5.81
N PHE A 255 5.10 12.66 4.48
CA PHE A 255 5.72 11.76 3.49
C PHE A 255 7.19 11.38 3.76
N LYS A 256 7.96 12.22 4.47
CA LYS A 256 9.38 12.03 4.78
C LYS A 256 9.64 11.57 6.22
N THR A 257 8.59 11.22 6.98
CA THR A 257 8.71 10.78 8.39
C THR A 257 9.00 9.29 8.57
N SER A 258 8.94 8.50 7.50
CA SER A 258 9.10 7.05 7.55
C SER A 258 10.45 6.62 8.11
N THR A 259 10.41 5.60 8.97
CA THR A 259 11.63 4.88 9.38
C THR A 259 12.11 3.96 8.26
N VAL A 260 11.19 3.25 7.61
CA VAL A 260 11.50 2.39 6.47
C VAL A 260 10.64 2.74 5.25
N ASP A 261 11.27 2.94 4.10
CA ASP A 261 10.63 3.14 2.81
C ASP A 261 10.87 1.91 1.93
N ILE A 262 9.80 1.27 1.45
CA ILE A 262 9.89 0.14 0.52
C ILE A 262 9.22 0.51 -0.81
N ILE A 263 10.07 0.67 -1.82
CA ILE A 263 9.68 1.12 -3.17
C ILE A 263 9.89 -0.02 -4.19
N GLY A 264 10.98 -0.78 -4.07
CA GLY A 264 11.29 -1.91 -4.96
C GLY A 264 10.26 -3.04 -4.87
N ASP A 265 9.74 -3.47 -6.02
CA ASP A 265 8.71 -4.52 -6.14
C ASP A 265 9.20 -5.88 -5.63
N GLY A 266 8.26 -6.72 -5.18
CA GLY A 266 8.52 -8.07 -4.68
C GLY A 266 9.14 -8.11 -3.29
N PHE A 267 9.06 -7.00 -2.53
CA PHE A 267 9.62 -6.95 -1.19
C PHE A 267 8.92 -7.90 -0.22
N MET A 268 9.72 -8.51 0.64
CA MET A 268 9.26 -9.53 1.56
C MET A 268 9.91 -9.33 2.92
N ALA A 269 9.15 -9.52 4.01
CA ALA A 269 9.69 -9.45 5.35
C ALA A 269 9.12 -10.54 6.25
N LYS A 270 9.99 -11.10 7.11
CA LYS A 270 9.61 -12.11 8.11
C LYS A 270 10.36 -11.91 9.42
N ASP A 271 9.65 -12.12 10.52
CA ASP A 271 10.22 -12.14 11.87
C ASP A 271 10.98 -10.84 12.25
N ILE A 272 10.45 -9.67 11.87
CA ILE A 272 11.09 -8.36 12.11
C ILE A 272 10.08 -7.27 12.51
N GLY A 273 10.51 -6.31 13.31
CA GLY A 273 9.75 -5.13 13.72
C GLY A 273 10.19 -3.84 13.01
N PHE A 274 9.23 -2.98 12.68
CA PHE A 274 9.41 -1.63 12.15
C PHE A 274 8.78 -0.64 13.13
N GLU A 275 9.51 0.38 13.55
CA GLU A 275 9.06 1.31 14.60
C GLU A 275 9.34 2.76 14.25
N ASN A 276 8.38 3.64 14.53
CA ASN A 276 8.64 5.05 14.74
C ASN A 276 8.40 5.41 16.20
N SER A 277 9.47 5.82 16.88
CA SER A 277 9.52 6.08 18.32
C SER A 277 9.23 7.53 18.70
N ALA A 278 8.77 8.38 17.77
CA ALA A 278 8.54 9.81 18.02
C ALA A 278 7.51 10.09 19.14
N GLY A 279 6.48 9.26 19.26
CA GLY A 279 5.44 9.39 20.29
C GLY A 279 4.23 10.24 19.88
N PRO A 280 3.15 10.24 20.68
CA PRO A 280 1.86 10.82 20.30
C PRO A 280 1.85 12.35 20.27
N THR A 281 2.79 13.00 20.97
CA THR A 281 2.95 14.48 20.97
C THR A 281 3.63 15.00 19.71
N LYS A 282 4.11 14.12 18.83
CA LYS A 282 4.85 14.47 17.61
C LYS A 282 4.01 14.39 16.33
N HIS A 283 2.71 14.10 16.47
CA HIS A 283 1.76 13.93 15.37
C HIS A 283 2.24 12.86 14.37
N GLN A 284 2.08 13.09 13.06
CA GLN A 284 2.35 12.11 12.01
C GLN A 284 3.80 11.61 12.06
N ALA A 285 3.98 10.29 12.18
CA ALA A 285 5.28 9.66 12.31
C ALA A 285 5.23 8.19 11.88
N MET A 286 5.57 7.91 10.62
CA MET A 286 5.45 6.58 10.04
C MET A 286 6.56 5.61 10.49
N ALA A 287 6.16 4.40 10.85
CA ALA A 287 7.09 3.28 11.01
C ALA A 287 7.54 2.76 9.64
N ILE A 288 6.60 2.63 8.71
CA ILE A 288 6.91 2.15 7.35
C ILE A 288 5.99 2.79 6.31
N ARG A 289 6.55 3.03 5.12
CA ARG A 289 5.82 3.46 3.92
C ARG A 289 6.04 2.44 2.81
N LEU A 290 4.94 1.96 2.21
CA LEU A 290 4.93 0.83 1.29
C LEU A 290 4.29 1.19 -0.04
N VAL A 291 5.13 1.18 -1.07
CA VAL A 291 4.77 1.44 -2.47
C VAL A 291 4.92 0.16 -3.32
N SER A 292 5.84 -0.72 -2.93
CA SER A 292 6.14 -2.00 -3.58
C SER A 292 4.89 -2.81 -3.92
N ASP A 293 4.82 -3.24 -5.18
CA ASP A 293 3.87 -4.24 -5.63
C ASP A 293 4.30 -5.64 -5.19
N PHE A 294 3.32 -6.53 -5.01
CA PHE A 294 3.50 -7.91 -4.55
C PHE A 294 4.25 -8.04 -3.21
N SER A 295 4.10 -7.05 -2.31
CA SER A 295 4.80 -7.07 -1.03
C SER A 295 4.13 -8.01 -0.03
N THR A 296 4.94 -8.73 0.74
CA THR A 296 4.44 -9.74 1.71
C THR A 296 5.14 -9.66 3.06
N PHE A 297 4.36 -9.57 4.14
CA PHE A 297 4.84 -9.51 5.51
C PHE A 297 4.32 -10.72 6.29
N TYR A 298 5.20 -11.47 6.94
CA TYR A 298 4.82 -12.64 7.73
C TYR A 298 5.44 -12.60 9.13
N ASN A 299 4.60 -12.58 10.16
CA ASN A 299 5.06 -12.47 11.55
C ASN A 299 5.94 -11.21 11.73
N CYS A 300 5.42 -10.06 11.31
CA CYS A 300 6.09 -8.77 11.46
C CYS A 300 5.36 -7.89 12.48
N ARG A 301 6.06 -6.88 12.99
CA ARG A 301 5.48 -5.90 13.91
C ARG A 301 5.66 -4.48 13.37
N PHE A 302 4.63 -3.66 13.49
CA PHE A 302 4.63 -2.26 13.08
C PHE A 302 4.18 -1.43 14.28
N ASP A 303 5.08 -0.62 14.83
CA ASP A 303 4.84 0.14 16.05
C ASP A 303 4.97 1.64 15.82
N GLY A 304 3.93 2.37 16.18
CA GLY A 304 3.91 3.83 16.15
C GLY A 304 2.75 4.39 16.96
N TYR A 305 2.39 5.63 16.68
CA TYR A 305 1.19 6.29 17.20
C TYR A 305 0.32 6.72 16.02
N GLN A 306 0.42 7.99 15.61
CA GLN A 306 -0.28 8.50 14.44
C GLN A 306 0.45 8.09 13.14
N ASP A 307 -0.31 7.59 12.16
CA ASP A 307 0.18 7.24 10.81
C ASP A 307 1.22 6.11 10.79
N THR A 308 1.04 5.05 11.60
CA THR A 308 2.06 4.00 11.77
C THR A 308 2.44 3.27 10.46
N LEU A 309 1.45 2.79 9.70
CA LEU A 309 1.62 2.03 8.47
C LEU A 309 0.99 2.77 7.29
N TYR A 310 1.82 3.30 6.40
CA TYR A 310 1.36 3.89 5.14
C TYR A 310 1.40 2.87 4.01
N ALA A 311 0.28 2.18 3.79
CA ALA A 311 0.07 1.28 2.67
C ALA A 311 -0.35 2.08 1.42
N VAL A 312 0.63 2.77 0.81
CA VAL A 312 0.41 3.79 -0.23
C VAL A 312 -0.42 3.27 -1.40
N ARG A 313 0.02 2.19 -2.05
CA ARG A 313 -0.56 1.65 -3.29
C ARG A 313 -0.15 0.19 -3.51
N SER A 314 -0.55 -0.37 -4.66
CA SER A 314 -0.15 -1.71 -5.12
C SER A 314 -0.75 -2.86 -4.30
N ARG A 315 -0.38 -4.10 -4.63
CA ARG A 315 -0.84 -5.31 -3.93
C ARG A 315 0.07 -5.64 -2.75
N GLN A 316 -0.53 -5.77 -1.57
CA GLN A 316 0.21 -5.96 -0.31
C GLN A 316 -0.49 -7.00 0.57
N PHE A 317 0.27 -7.97 1.10
CA PHE A 317 -0.29 -9.00 1.97
C PHE A 317 0.39 -9.05 3.34
N TYR A 318 -0.41 -9.08 4.40
CA TYR A 318 0.06 -9.12 5.78
C TYR A 318 -0.52 -10.35 6.48
N ARG A 319 0.35 -11.22 6.98
CA ARG A 319 -0.02 -12.42 7.70
C ARG A 319 0.56 -12.42 9.10
N HIS A 320 -0.28 -12.67 10.11
CA HIS A 320 0.17 -12.82 11.49
C HIS A 320 1.00 -11.63 11.99
N CYS A 321 0.66 -10.42 11.53
CA CYS A 321 1.37 -9.21 11.91
C CYS A 321 0.68 -8.53 13.09
N THR A 322 1.43 -7.77 13.88
CA THR A 322 0.87 -6.86 14.88
C THR A 322 1.11 -5.42 14.45
N ILE A 323 0.05 -4.62 14.37
CA ILE A 323 0.10 -3.19 14.04
C ILE A 323 -0.43 -2.43 15.26
N THR A 324 0.35 -1.48 15.78
CA THR A 324 -0.02 -0.67 16.95
C THR A 324 -0.05 0.81 16.61
N GLY A 325 -1.03 1.56 17.13
CA GLY A 325 -1.11 3.00 16.89
C GLY A 325 -2.33 3.69 17.50
N THR A 326 -2.53 4.95 17.14
CA THR A 326 -3.61 5.80 17.65
C THR A 326 -4.50 6.33 16.52
N ILE A 327 -4.08 7.39 15.84
CA ILE A 327 -4.83 8.06 14.77
C ILE A 327 -4.37 7.48 13.42
N ASP A 328 -5.32 7.09 12.58
CA ASP A 328 -5.12 6.65 11.20
C ASP A 328 -3.95 5.67 11.03
N PHE A 329 -3.78 4.75 11.97
CA PHE A 329 -2.52 4.03 12.07
C PHE A 329 -2.32 2.97 10.96
N ILE A 330 -3.35 2.70 10.16
CA ILE A 330 -3.27 2.04 8.85
C ILE A 330 -3.93 2.95 7.81
N PHE A 331 -3.18 3.54 6.89
CA PHE A 331 -3.72 4.49 5.91
C PHE A 331 -3.09 4.31 4.53
N GLY A 332 -3.75 4.85 3.49
CA GLY A 332 -3.31 4.71 2.09
C GLY A 332 -4.36 4.12 1.14
N ASP A 333 -3.96 3.83 -0.11
CA ASP A 333 -4.84 3.31 -1.17
C ASP A 333 -4.34 1.97 -1.76
N ALA A 334 -3.55 1.21 -1.00
CA ALA A 334 -3.15 -0.13 -1.43
C ALA A 334 -4.35 -1.10 -1.56
N MET A 335 -4.15 -2.13 -2.38
CA MET A 335 -4.92 -3.36 -2.32
C MET A 335 -4.31 -4.24 -1.23
N ALA A 336 -4.72 -4.03 0.02
CA ALA A 336 -4.10 -4.67 1.19
C ALA A 336 -5.05 -5.66 1.87
N ILE A 337 -4.59 -6.92 1.99
CA ILE A 337 -5.25 -7.95 2.81
C ILE A 337 -4.42 -8.19 4.07
N PHE A 338 -5.06 -8.05 5.22
CA PHE A 338 -4.55 -8.42 6.55
C PHE A 338 -5.25 -9.70 7.00
N GLN A 339 -4.49 -10.76 7.23
CA GLN A 339 -5.01 -12.05 7.68
C GLN A 339 -4.37 -12.50 8.99
N ASN A 340 -5.21 -12.85 9.96
CA ASN A 340 -4.77 -13.24 11.31
C ASN A 340 -3.85 -12.19 11.96
N CYS A 341 -4.04 -10.92 11.63
CA CYS A 341 -3.28 -9.82 12.20
C CYS A 341 -3.94 -9.31 13.49
N LYS A 342 -3.15 -8.64 14.32
CA LYS A 342 -3.62 -7.92 15.50
C LYS A 342 -3.47 -6.42 15.27
N MET A 343 -4.55 -5.69 15.47
CA MET A 343 -4.58 -4.23 15.46
C MET A 343 -4.79 -3.78 16.89
N ALA A 344 -3.74 -3.25 17.52
CA ALA A 344 -3.73 -2.86 18.92
C ALA A 344 -3.78 -1.33 19.05
N ILE A 345 -4.91 -0.83 19.54
CA ILE A 345 -5.13 0.60 19.81
C ILE A 345 -4.34 0.98 21.06
N ARG A 346 -3.48 1.98 20.92
CA ARG A 346 -2.69 2.54 22.03
C ARG A 346 -3.43 3.70 22.69
N LYS A 347 -3.08 4.03 23.92
CA LYS A 347 -3.54 5.24 24.58
C LYS A 347 -3.10 6.50 23.80
N PRO A 348 -4.05 7.35 23.33
CA PRO A 348 -3.72 8.61 22.66
C PRO A 348 -3.56 9.76 23.66
N LEU A 349 -3.39 10.99 23.16
CA LEU A 349 -3.51 12.20 23.99
C LEU A 349 -4.99 12.48 24.32
N GLU A 350 -5.24 13.24 25.39
CA GLU A 350 -6.59 13.46 25.94
C GLU A 350 -7.63 13.96 24.92
N ASN A 351 -7.23 14.81 23.97
CA ASN A 351 -8.14 15.40 22.96
C ASN A 351 -8.15 14.65 21.61
N GLN A 352 -7.58 13.44 21.56
CA GLN A 352 -7.50 12.66 20.33
C GLN A 352 -8.50 11.51 20.34
N GLN A 353 -8.90 11.08 19.14
CA GLN A 353 -9.67 9.85 18.95
C GLN A 353 -8.77 8.85 18.24
N CYS A 354 -9.03 7.57 18.42
CA CYS A 354 -8.27 6.50 17.76
C CYS A 354 -9.00 6.01 16.51
N ILE A 355 -8.26 5.80 15.43
CA ILE A 355 -8.81 5.36 14.16
C ILE A 355 -7.91 4.26 13.62
N VAL A 356 -8.48 3.07 13.44
CA VAL A 356 -7.74 1.90 12.93
C VAL A 356 -7.39 2.08 11.46
N THR A 357 -8.35 2.46 10.61
CA THR A 357 -8.10 2.66 9.17
C THR A 357 -8.47 4.04 8.64
N ALA A 358 -7.65 4.56 7.72
CA ALA A 358 -7.95 5.74 6.92
C ALA A 358 -7.65 5.45 5.44
N GLN A 359 -8.56 4.72 4.79
CA GLN A 359 -8.36 4.28 3.42
C GLN A 359 -8.65 5.43 2.43
N GLY A 360 -7.75 5.62 1.46
CA GLY A 360 -7.66 6.80 0.60
C GLY A 360 -8.03 6.61 -0.86
N ARG A 361 -8.97 5.72 -1.19
CA ARG A 361 -9.39 5.49 -2.59
C ARG A 361 -10.07 6.70 -3.18
N LEU A 362 -9.61 7.09 -4.37
CA LEU A 362 -9.99 8.35 -5.02
C LEU A 362 -11.21 8.27 -5.95
N GLN A 363 -11.50 7.09 -6.51
CA GLN A 363 -12.60 6.90 -7.46
C GLN A 363 -13.22 5.51 -7.37
N SER A 364 -14.47 5.39 -7.83
CA SER A 364 -15.32 4.19 -7.67
C SER A 364 -14.77 2.93 -8.32
N ASP A 365 -14.02 3.08 -9.42
CA ASP A 365 -13.40 2.01 -10.21
C ASP A 365 -11.93 1.75 -9.82
N GLY A 366 -11.40 2.51 -8.85
CA GLY A 366 -10.10 2.25 -8.25
C GLY A 366 -10.07 0.88 -7.56
N PRO A 367 -8.95 0.12 -7.65
CA PRO A 367 -8.85 -1.22 -7.10
C PRO A 367 -8.51 -1.24 -5.59
N GLY A 368 -8.03 -0.14 -5.02
CA GLY A 368 -7.61 -0.07 -3.61
C GLY A 368 -8.70 -0.48 -2.61
N ALA A 369 -8.30 -1.19 -1.56
CA ALA A 369 -9.16 -1.59 -0.46
C ALA A 369 -8.30 -2.10 0.71
N PHE A 370 -8.75 -1.84 1.94
CA PHE A 370 -8.23 -2.54 3.11
C PHE A 370 -9.19 -3.64 3.52
N ILE A 371 -8.68 -4.87 3.58
CA ILE A 371 -9.47 -6.05 3.93
C ILE A 371 -8.85 -6.70 5.16
N LEU A 372 -9.58 -6.69 6.26
CA LEU A 372 -9.18 -7.24 7.55
C LEU A 372 -9.96 -8.54 7.74
N GLN A 373 -9.32 -9.67 7.46
CA GLN A 373 -9.93 -11.00 7.56
C GLN A 373 -9.34 -11.78 8.73
N ASN A 374 -10.20 -12.30 9.61
CA ASN A 374 -9.76 -13.06 10.78
C ASN A 374 -8.74 -12.36 11.65
N CYS A 375 -8.83 -11.04 11.72
CA CYS A 375 -7.98 -10.22 12.56
C CYS A 375 -8.57 -10.07 13.96
N THR A 376 -7.76 -9.57 14.87
CA THR A 376 -8.19 -9.13 16.20
C THR A 376 -7.97 -7.63 16.30
N ILE A 377 -9.06 -6.88 16.53
CA ILE A 377 -9.02 -5.44 16.79
C ILE A 377 -9.28 -5.27 18.28
N ASN A 378 -8.27 -4.84 19.02
CA ASN A 378 -8.34 -4.64 20.46
C ASN A 378 -7.52 -3.41 20.88
N ALA A 379 -7.41 -3.17 22.18
CA ALA A 379 -6.58 -2.10 22.72
C ALA A 379 -5.52 -2.61 23.69
N ASP A 380 -4.51 -1.79 23.92
CA ASP A 380 -3.56 -1.98 25.01
C ASP A 380 -4.24 -1.71 26.36
N PRO A 381 -3.79 -2.34 27.47
CA PRO A 381 -4.43 -2.20 28.78
C PRO A 381 -4.59 -0.75 29.27
N ASP A 382 -3.70 0.14 28.86
CA ASP A 382 -3.67 1.55 29.25
C ASP A 382 -4.71 2.42 28.53
N TYR A 383 -5.31 1.92 27.44
CA TYR A 383 -6.37 2.60 26.70
C TYR A 383 -7.75 2.44 27.37
N TYR A 384 -8.05 1.27 27.96
CA TYR A 384 -9.38 1.00 28.53
C TYR A 384 -9.83 2.03 29.58
N PRO A 385 -8.98 2.55 30.48
CA PRO A 385 -9.37 3.60 31.42
C PRO A 385 -9.79 4.92 30.76
N VAL A 386 -9.44 5.16 29.50
CA VAL A 386 -9.73 6.41 28.78
C VAL A 386 -10.69 6.25 27.61
N LYS A 387 -11.16 5.02 27.31
CA LYS A 387 -11.95 4.70 26.11
C LYS A 387 -13.21 5.55 25.92
N ASP A 388 -13.84 5.98 27.02
CA ASP A 388 -15.08 6.76 26.96
C ASP A 388 -14.85 8.21 26.52
N LYS A 389 -13.66 8.75 26.79
CA LYS A 389 -13.23 10.09 26.35
C LYS A 389 -12.51 10.03 25.00
N ASN A 390 -11.59 9.09 24.86
CA ASN A 390 -10.79 8.84 23.68
C ASN A 390 -11.40 7.67 22.92
N ARG A 391 -12.46 7.92 22.16
CA ARG A 391 -13.18 6.84 21.45
C ARG A 391 -12.30 6.29 20.33
N ALA A 392 -12.45 4.99 20.06
CA ALA A 392 -11.82 4.33 18.92
C ALA A 392 -12.84 3.92 17.88
N PHE A 393 -12.46 4.05 16.61
CA PHE A 393 -13.27 3.70 15.45
C PHE A 393 -12.52 2.72 14.54
N LEU A 394 -13.28 1.89 13.83
CA LEU A 394 -12.80 0.97 12.81
C LEU A 394 -12.12 1.70 11.66
N GLY A 395 -12.61 2.89 11.31
CA GLY A 395 -11.99 3.74 10.30
C GLY A 395 -12.74 5.03 10.02
N ARG A 396 -12.18 5.84 9.11
CA ARG A 396 -12.78 7.06 8.54
C ARG A 396 -12.34 7.30 7.08
N PRO A 397 -13.16 7.97 6.25
CA PRO A 397 -12.89 8.08 4.81
C PRO A 397 -11.89 9.18 4.49
N TRP A 398 -10.61 8.84 4.39
CA TRP A 398 -9.58 9.83 4.02
C TRP A 398 -9.84 10.47 2.66
N LYS A 399 -10.40 9.71 1.70
CA LYS A 399 -10.81 10.19 0.37
C LYS A 399 -12.21 9.66 0.02
N ASP A 400 -12.88 10.30 -0.95
CA ASP A 400 -14.32 10.14 -1.24
C ASP A 400 -14.79 8.70 -1.42
N TYR A 401 -13.98 7.83 -2.01
CA TYR A 401 -14.36 6.45 -2.34
C TYR A 401 -13.74 5.42 -1.40
N SER A 402 -13.36 5.85 -0.20
CA SER A 402 -12.73 5.03 0.84
C SER A 402 -13.36 3.65 0.96
N ARG A 403 -12.54 2.60 0.96
CA ARG A 403 -13.03 1.22 0.95
C ARG A 403 -12.33 0.34 1.97
N THR A 404 -13.07 -0.07 2.99
CA THR A 404 -12.60 -0.93 4.08
C THR A 404 -13.60 -2.05 4.33
N ILE A 405 -13.11 -3.29 4.35
CA ILE A 405 -13.90 -4.48 4.63
C ILE A 405 -13.30 -5.15 5.86
N ILE A 406 -14.11 -5.29 6.91
CA ILE A 406 -13.73 -6.01 8.13
C ILE A 406 -14.62 -7.23 8.21
N MET A 407 -14.03 -8.40 7.98
CA MET A 407 -14.79 -9.63 7.91
C MET A 407 -14.19 -10.70 8.80
N GLN A 408 -15.05 -11.53 9.37
CA GLN A 408 -14.64 -12.69 10.14
C GLN A 408 -13.63 -12.31 11.22
N SER A 409 -13.70 -11.10 11.80
CA SER A 409 -12.69 -10.53 12.71
C SER A 409 -13.25 -10.31 14.13
N PHE A 410 -12.39 -10.44 15.14
CA PHE A 410 -12.76 -10.18 16.53
C PHE A 410 -12.66 -8.69 16.77
N ILE A 411 -13.74 -8.07 17.22
CA ILE A 411 -13.84 -6.66 17.54
C ILE A 411 -14.11 -6.54 19.02
N ASP A 412 -13.14 -6.00 19.74
CA ASP A 412 -13.20 -5.77 21.17
C ASP A 412 -14.11 -4.60 21.56
N GLU A 413 -14.47 -4.51 22.84
CA GLU A 413 -15.29 -3.43 23.41
C GLU A 413 -14.58 -2.06 23.41
N ALA A 414 -13.30 -2.01 23.03
CA ALA A 414 -12.56 -0.78 22.81
C ALA A 414 -13.15 0.08 21.67
N ILE A 415 -13.81 -0.55 20.68
CA ILE A 415 -14.41 0.14 19.54
C ILE A 415 -15.76 0.76 19.94
N HIS A 416 -15.91 2.04 19.65
CA HIS A 416 -17.15 2.78 19.87
C HIS A 416 -18.31 2.18 19.08
N TYR A 417 -19.52 2.18 19.65
CA TYR A 417 -20.68 1.50 19.06
C TYR A 417 -21.10 2.03 17.67
N GLU A 418 -20.74 3.27 17.35
CA GLU A 418 -20.95 3.87 16.02
C GLU A 418 -20.09 3.19 14.93
N GLY A 419 -18.99 2.55 15.32
CA GLY A 419 -18.08 1.78 14.47
C GLY A 419 -17.17 2.65 13.61
N TRP A 420 -17.72 3.61 12.87
CA TRP A 420 -16.99 4.42 11.88
C TRP A 420 -17.09 5.91 12.23
N ALA A 421 -16.04 6.68 11.96
CA ALA A 421 -16.00 8.12 12.18
C ALA A 421 -16.06 8.90 10.85
N PRO A 422 -16.72 10.07 10.79
CA PRO A 422 -16.64 10.93 9.62
C PRO A 422 -15.23 11.49 9.49
N TRP A 423 -14.81 11.79 8.26
CA TRP A 423 -13.59 12.57 8.04
C TRP A 423 -13.82 14.05 8.38
N SER A 424 -14.82 14.65 7.74
CA SER A 424 -15.30 16.01 8.01
C SER A 424 -16.71 16.17 7.44
N GLY A 425 -17.68 16.54 8.29
CA GLY A 425 -19.08 16.71 7.86
C GLY A 425 -19.63 15.45 7.18
N ASP A 426 -20.21 15.63 6.00
CA ASP A 426 -20.78 14.58 5.15
C ASP A 426 -19.83 14.06 4.05
N PHE A 427 -18.56 14.50 4.06
CA PHE A 427 -17.56 14.08 3.08
C PHE A 427 -17.42 12.56 2.99
N GLY A 428 -17.54 12.03 1.76
CA GLY A 428 -17.40 10.62 1.43
C GLY A 428 -18.50 9.69 1.97
N LEU A 429 -19.44 10.17 2.80
CA LEU A 429 -20.39 9.30 3.53
C LEU A 429 -21.34 8.54 2.59
N ASP A 430 -21.63 9.10 1.42
CA ASP A 430 -22.48 8.46 0.40
C ASP A 430 -21.72 7.55 -0.56
N THR A 431 -20.44 7.83 -0.80
CA THR A 431 -19.61 7.22 -1.83
C THR A 431 -18.63 6.16 -1.31
N LEU A 432 -18.31 6.19 -0.01
CA LEU A 432 -17.48 5.18 0.64
C LEU A 432 -18.10 3.77 0.55
N PHE A 433 -17.29 2.75 0.80
CA PHE A 433 -17.71 1.35 0.82
C PHE A 433 -17.15 0.66 2.07
N TYR A 434 -17.91 0.71 3.16
CA TYR A 434 -17.55 0.07 4.43
C TYR A 434 -18.41 -1.14 4.73
N VAL A 435 -17.78 -2.24 5.12
CA VAL A 435 -18.45 -3.52 5.33
C VAL A 435 -17.97 -4.18 6.62
N GLU A 436 -18.93 -4.67 7.41
CA GLU A 436 -18.72 -5.57 8.54
C GLU A 436 -19.47 -6.88 8.32
N PHE A 437 -18.75 -8.01 8.21
CA PHE A 437 -19.33 -9.31 7.86
C PHE A 437 -18.85 -10.42 8.80
N GLU A 438 -19.76 -11.13 9.48
CA GLU A 438 -19.43 -12.24 10.41
C GLU A 438 -18.35 -11.89 11.45
N ASN A 439 -18.31 -10.64 11.89
CA ASN A 439 -17.44 -10.23 12.99
C ASN A 439 -18.00 -10.73 14.32
N ARG A 440 -17.12 -10.89 15.31
CA ARG A 440 -17.43 -11.46 16.62
C ARG A 440 -16.80 -10.62 17.73
N GLY A 441 -17.19 -10.86 18.97
CA GLY A 441 -16.70 -10.11 20.12
C GLY A 441 -17.63 -8.96 20.52
N PRO A 442 -17.40 -8.35 21.69
CA PRO A 442 -18.33 -7.40 22.29
C PRO A 442 -18.49 -6.10 21.49
N GLY A 443 -17.50 -5.70 20.68
CA GLY A 443 -17.59 -4.52 19.82
C GLY A 443 -18.20 -4.77 18.44
N ALA A 444 -18.56 -6.01 18.10
CA ALA A 444 -19.05 -6.38 16.75
C ALA A 444 -20.54 -6.09 16.51
N ALA A 445 -21.28 -5.71 17.55
CA ALA A 445 -22.71 -5.41 17.49
C ALA A 445 -23.00 -4.25 16.53
N LYS A 446 -23.96 -4.41 15.60
CA LYS A 446 -24.19 -3.47 14.48
C LYS A 446 -25.38 -2.52 14.68
N GLU A 447 -26.16 -2.69 15.75
CA GLU A 447 -27.46 -2.04 15.95
C GLU A 447 -27.36 -0.52 16.10
N LYS A 448 -26.23 -0.03 16.59
CA LYS A 448 -25.95 1.39 16.80
C LYS A 448 -24.89 1.96 15.84
N ARG A 449 -24.54 1.22 14.79
CA ARG A 449 -23.64 1.72 13.75
C ARG A 449 -24.25 2.93 13.05
N VAL A 450 -23.38 3.79 12.54
CA VAL A 450 -23.78 4.89 11.66
C VAL A 450 -24.60 4.38 10.46
N LYS A 451 -25.54 5.20 9.99
CA LYS A 451 -26.51 4.84 8.92
C LYS A 451 -26.17 5.45 7.57
N TRP A 452 -24.88 5.70 7.30
CA TRP A 452 -24.45 6.31 6.04
C TRP A 452 -24.70 5.39 4.85
N ASN A 453 -25.04 5.95 3.70
CA ASN A 453 -25.28 5.16 2.48
C ASN A 453 -24.07 4.32 2.09
N GLY A 454 -22.85 4.78 2.36
CA GLY A 454 -21.61 4.06 2.09
C GLY A 454 -21.35 2.85 2.98
N VAL A 455 -22.05 2.72 4.12
CA VAL A 455 -21.97 1.50 4.97
C VAL A 455 -22.88 0.44 4.37
N LYS A 456 -22.27 -0.60 3.80
CA LYS A 456 -22.97 -1.63 3.03
C LYS A 456 -23.19 -2.89 3.85
N GLN A 457 -24.35 -3.52 3.64
CA GLN A 457 -24.60 -4.90 4.05
C GLN A 457 -24.45 -5.79 2.83
N LEU A 458 -23.53 -6.75 2.90
CA LEU A 458 -23.28 -7.69 1.81
C LEU A 458 -23.81 -9.08 2.16
N SER A 459 -24.26 -9.80 1.14
CA SER A 459 -24.53 -11.24 1.22
C SER A 459 -23.22 -12.06 1.28
N SER A 460 -23.33 -13.32 1.71
CA SER A 460 -22.20 -14.26 1.71
C SER A 460 -21.62 -14.52 0.32
N ALA A 461 -22.38 -14.30 -0.76
CA ALA A 461 -21.88 -14.40 -2.12
C ALA A 461 -21.04 -13.17 -2.51
N GLN A 462 -21.52 -11.96 -2.18
CA GLN A 462 -20.83 -10.71 -2.50
C GLN A 462 -19.54 -10.53 -1.70
N VAL A 463 -19.50 -10.98 -0.45
CA VAL A 463 -18.29 -10.85 0.38
C VAL A 463 -17.12 -11.69 -0.15
N GLN A 464 -17.37 -12.74 -0.93
CA GLN A 464 -16.33 -13.59 -1.52
C GLN A 464 -15.39 -12.79 -2.45
N ASP A 465 -15.89 -11.70 -3.05
CA ASP A 465 -15.09 -10.82 -3.93
C ASP A 465 -13.91 -10.17 -3.18
N PHE A 466 -13.97 -10.12 -1.85
CA PHE A 466 -12.93 -9.58 -0.98
C PHE A 466 -12.03 -10.68 -0.38
N THR A 467 -12.15 -11.93 -0.82
CA THR A 467 -11.19 -12.99 -0.45
C THR A 467 -9.98 -12.97 -1.36
N ILE A 468 -8.84 -13.51 -0.91
CA ILE A 468 -7.59 -13.56 -1.69
C ILE A 468 -7.82 -14.12 -3.10
N SER A 469 -8.61 -15.19 -3.24
CA SER A 469 -8.86 -15.88 -4.50
C SER A 469 -9.60 -15.05 -5.56
N LYS A 470 -10.29 -13.98 -5.14
CA LYS A 470 -11.08 -13.10 -6.02
C LYS A 470 -10.50 -11.70 -6.10
N PHE A 471 -10.05 -11.17 -4.97
CA PHE A 471 -9.54 -9.80 -4.87
C PHE A 471 -8.18 -9.63 -5.57
N TYR A 472 -7.31 -10.63 -5.48
CA TYR A 472 -6.06 -10.67 -6.25
C TYR A 472 -6.21 -11.62 -7.43
N VAL A 473 -6.26 -11.05 -8.64
CA VAL A 473 -6.20 -11.83 -9.87
C VAL A 473 -4.90 -12.62 -9.85
N ASN A 474 -5.05 -13.95 -9.96
CA ASN A 474 -3.93 -14.88 -9.97
C ASN A 474 -3.02 -14.76 -8.74
N ALA A 475 -3.59 -14.66 -7.53
CA ALA A 475 -2.85 -14.74 -6.27
C ALA A 475 -1.84 -15.91 -6.22
N SER A 476 -2.16 -17.01 -6.90
CA SER A 476 -1.28 -18.17 -7.08
C SER A 476 0.07 -17.87 -7.74
N SER A 477 0.13 -16.84 -8.59
CA SER A 477 1.35 -16.48 -9.31
C SER A 477 2.40 -15.80 -8.45
N TRP A 478 2.02 -15.19 -7.32
CA TRP A 478 2.96 -14.45 -6.47
C TRP A 478 2.82 -14.83 -4.99
N LEU A 479 1.61 -14.84 -4.43
CA LEU A 479 1.43 -15.07 -3.00
C LEU A 479 1.68 -16.53 -2.62
N ASN A 480 1.14 -17.49 -3.39
CA ASN A 480 1.35 -18.92 -3.11
C ASN A 480 2.84 -19.31 -3.17
N THR A 481 3.60 -18.59 -3.99
CA THR A 481 5.01 -18.88 -4.25
C THR A 481 5.88 -18.42 -3.09
N THR A 482 5.51 -17.36 -2.36
CA THR A 482 6.18 -16.98 -1.09
C THR A 482 6.15 -18.10 -0.05
N GLY A 483 5.11 -18.94 -0.08
CA GLY A 483 4.78 -19.94 0.92
C GLY A 483 4.15 -19.41 2.20
N VAL A 484 3.86 -18.11 2.32
CA VAL A 484 3.15 -17.63 3.51
C VAL A 484 1.81 -18.37 3.67
N PRO A 485 1.51 -18.95 4.85
CA PRO A 485 0.23 -19.58 5.10
C PRO A 485 -0.89 -18.53 5.00
N HIS A 486 -1.94 -18.82 4.23
CA HIS A 486 -3.05 -17.91 4.03
C HIS A 486 -4.34 -18.68 3.73
N TYR A 487 -5.47 -18.01 3.92
CA TYR A 487 -6.78 -18.55 3.55
C TYR A 487 -7.22 -17.92 2.23
N SER A 488 -7.38 -18.72 1.18
CA SER A 488 -7.74 -18.18 -0.14
C SER A 488 -9.20 -17.70 -0.21
N THR A 489 -10.07 -18.20 0.67
CA THR A 489 -11.51 -17.95 0.72
C THR A 489 -11.95 -17.53 2.13
N MET A 490 -13.26 -17.38 2.33
CA MET A 490 -13.85 -17.27 3.66
C MET A 490 -13.52 -18.49 4.53
N LEU A 491 -13.43 -18.27 5.83
CA LEU A 491 -13.25 -19.31 6.84
C LEU A 491 -14.59 -19.95 7.21
N ASN A 492 -14.56 -21.22 7.61
CA ASN A 492 -15.67 -21.85 8.31
C ASN A 492 -15.47 -21.59 9.81
N ILE A 493 -16.21 -20.63 10.37
CA ILE A 493 -16.05 -20.16 11.76
C ILE A 493 -17.23 -20.59 12.61
#